data_AF-A0A085BB28-F1
#
_entry.id   AF-A0A085BB28-F1
#
_cell.length_a   1.000
_cell.length_b   1.000
_cell.length_c   1.000
_cell.angle_alpha   90.00
_cell.angle_beta   90.00
_cell.angle_gamma   90.00
#
_symmetry.space_group_name_H-M   'P 1'
#
loop_
_entity.id
_entity.type
_entity.pdbx_description
1 polymer ?
#
loop_
_entity_poly.entity_id
_entity_poly.type
_entity_poly.pdbx_seq_one_letter_code
_entity_poly.pdbx_strand_id
1 'polypeptide(L)'
;MSRRAEYNLQFQKIESNGWSTYYDCIGTTSDGRSLFIANILRGHNDAGAPEAFINEIELAETGQFEEMDEFWQPDSLTDSFRCFITPPNIILGKNHNYTLPLLSFKELLQEWAAFLQQ
;
A
#
# COMPACT_ATOMS: atom_id res chain seq x y z
N MET A 1 -8.03 -12.85 11.09
CA MET A 1 -7.51 -13.12 9.75
C MET A 1 -6.69 -11.89 9.36
N SER A 2 -5.49 -12.05 8.79
CA SER A 2 -4.65 -10.90 8.42
C SER A 2 -5.20 -10.20 7.17
N ARG A 3 -5.00 -8.88 7.04
CA ARG A 3 -5.46 -8.10 5.87
C ARG A 3 -4.82 -8.59 4.59
N ARG A 4 -3.55 -9.00 4.62
CA ARG A 4 -2.93 -9.61 3.44
C ARG A 4 -3.69 -10.85 2.94
N ALA A 5 -4.28 -11.66 3.83
CA ALA A 5 -5.03 -12.85 3.43
C ALA A 5 -6.40 -12.47 2.85
N GLU A 6 -7.06 -11.46 3.40
CA GLU A 6 -8.33 -10.91 2.89
C GLU A 6 -8.19 -10.38 1.46
N TYR A 7 -7.07 -9.73 1.15
CA TYR A 7 -6.80 -9.15 -0.17
C TYR A 7 -6.04 -10.09 -1.12
N ASN A 8 -5.90 -11.39 -0.79
CA ASN A 8 -5.17 -12.37 -1.60
C ASN A 8 -3.72 -11.95 -1.93
N LEU A 9 -3.02 -11.44 -0.92
CA LEU A 9 -1.64 -10.96 -1.01
C LEU A 9 -0.67 -11.93 -0.34
N GLN A 10 0.52 -12.05 -0.92
CA GLN A 10 1.63 -12.82 -0.37
C GLN A 10 2.85 -11.92 -0.22
N PHE A 11 3.40 -11.84 0.99
CA PHE A 11 4.66 -11.15 1.26
C PHE A 11 5.82 -12.13 1.14
N GLN A 12 6.88 -11.72 0.46
CA GLN A 12 8.05 -12.56 0.20
C GLN A 12 9.35 -11.83 0.51
N LYS A 13 10.25 -12.51 1.20
CA LYS A 13 11.65 -12.10 1.39
C LYS A 13 12.49 -12.87 0.39
N ILE A 14 13.23 -12.15 -0.45
CA ILE A 14 14.05 -12.69 -1.53
C ILE A 14 15.51 -12.42 -1.17
N GLU A 15 16.25 -13.50 -0.92
CA GLU A 15 17.68 -13.43 -0.61
C GLU A 15 18.48 -13.74 -1.87
N SER A 16 19.30 -12.79 -2.32
CA SER A 16 20.18 -12.97 -3.47
C SER A 16 21.56 -13.40 -3.00
N ASN A 17 21.86 -14.71 -3.06
CA ASN A 17 23.17 -15.36 -2.88
C ASN A 17 24.21 -14.62 -2.00
N GLY A 18 23.80 -14.06 -0.85
CA GLY A 18 24.66 -13.40 0.13
C GLY A 18 24.94 -11.89 -0.05
N TRP A 19 24.34 -11.20 -1.03
CA TRP A 19 24.68 -9.80 -1.35
C TRP A 19 23.54 -8.81 -1.09
N SER A 20 22.30 -9.26 -1.11
CA SER A 20 21.15 -8.38 -0.88
C SER A 20 19.89 -9.14 -0.49
N THR A 21 19.12 -8.50 0.38
CA THR A 21 17.76 -8.90 0.75
C THR A 21 16.81 -7.93 0.10
N TYR A 22 15.82 -8.45 -0.62
CA TYR A 22 14.72 -7.67 -1.18
C TYR A 22 13.40 -8.19 -0.63
N TYR A 23 12.45 -7.29 -0.41
CA TYR A 23 11.11 -7.63 0.01
C TYR A 23 10.16 -7.40 -1.15
N ASP A 24 9.19 -8.30 -1.31
CA ASP A 24 8.22 -8.25 -2.38
C ASP A 24 6.82 -8.52 -1.86
N CYS A 25 5.82 -7.96 -2.56
CA CYS A 25 4.41 -8.19 -2.32
C CYS A 25 3.77 -8.67 -3.61
N ILE A 26 3.23 -9.89 -3.58
CA ILE A 26 2.63 -10.57 -4.73
C ILE A 26 1.13 -10.49 -4.60
N GLY A 27 0.47 -9.97 -5.65
CA GLY A 27 -0.97 -10.03 -5.84
C GLY A 27 -1.33 -10.97 -6.99
N THR A 28 -2.57 -11.45 -7.01
CA THR A 28 -3.06 -12.33 -8.07
C THR A 28 -3.55 -11.52 -9.28
N THR A 29 -3.25 -11.96 -10.50
CA THR A 29 -3.72 -11.27 -11.71
C THR A 29 -5.20 -11.49 -11.99
N SER A 30 -5.79 -12.56 -11.45
CA SER A 30 -7.22 -12.86 -11.53
C SER A 30 -8.09 -11.91 -10.71
N ASP A 31 -7.57 -11.39 -9.60
CA ASP A 31 -8.19 -10.32 -8.82
C ASP A 31 -7.37 -9.03 -9.04
N GLY A 32 -7.73 -8.26 -10.07
CA GLY A 32 -7.01 -7.03 -10.43
C GLY A 32 -6.83 -6.05 -9.27
N ARG A 33 -7.70 -6.09 -8.25
CA ARG A 33 -7.55 -5.32 -7.01
C ARG A 33 -6.31 -5.76 -6.22
N SER A 34 -6.09 -7.07 -6.08
CA SER A 34 -4.93 -7.61 -5.36
C SER A 34 -3.62 -7.21 -6.05
N LEU A 35 -3.58 -7.25 -7.39
CA LEU A 35 -2.43 -6.78 -8.16
C LEU A 35 -2.15 -5.29 -7.92
N PHE A 36 -3.19 -4.46 -7.88
CA PHE A 36 -3.05 -3.03 -7.62
C PHE A 36 -2.48 -2.76 -6.23
N ILE A 37 -3.08 -3.37 -5.21
CA ILE A 37 -2.64 -3.22 -3.82
C ILE A 37 -1.18 -3.70 -3.69
N ALA A 38 -0.83 -4.83 -4.29
CA ALA A 38 0.53 -5.36 -4.27
C ALA A 38 1.55 -4.38 -4.87
N ASN A 39 1.26 -3.80 -6.03
CA ASN A 39 2.14 -2.80 -6.64
C ASN A 39 2.29 -1.55 -5.78
N ILE A 40 1.20 -1.08 -5.16
CA ILE A 40 1.26 0.06 -4.26
C ILE A 40 2.18 -0.26 -3.08
N LEU A 41 1.97 -1.39 -2.39
CA LEU A 41 2.82 -1.80 -1.26
C LEU A 41 4.30 -1.93 -1.68
N ARG A 42 4.57 -2.50 -2.86
CA ARG A 42 5.93 -2.60 -3.41
C ARG A 42 6.59 -1.25 -3.66
N GLY A 43 5.81 -0.23 -4.02
CA GLY A 43 6.30 1.12 -4.15
C GLY A 43 6.78 1.72 -2.83
N HIS A 44 6.38 1.13 -1.69
CA HIS A 44 6.74 1.51 -0.32
C HIS A 44 7.72 0.52 0.31
N ASN A 45 8.63 -0.03 -0.49
CA ASN A 45 9.65 -0.93 0.02
C ASN A 45 10.75 -0.23 0.82
N ASP A 46 10.87 1.09 0.68
CA ASP A 46 11.87 1.90 1.39
C ASP A 46 11.52 2.05 2.87
N ALA A 47 12.55 1.99 3.73
CA ALA A 47 12.39 2.14 5.17
C ALA A 47 11.77 3.51 5.51
N GLY A 48 10.62 3.51 6.19
CA GLY A 48 9.89 4.72 6.56
C GLY A 48 8.79 5.14 5.58
N ALA A 49 8.75 4.58 4.38
CA ALA A 49 7.73 4.93 3.38
C ALA A 49 6.33 4.41 3.77
N PRO A 50 6.16 3.17 4.28
CA PRO A 50 4.88 2.72 4.82
C PRO A 50 4.42 3.57 6.00
N GLU A 51 5.34 3.93 6.91
CA GLU A 51 5.04 4.73 8.10
C GLU A 51 4.58 6.15 7.73
N ALA A 52 5.21 6.77 6.74
CA ALA A 52 4.76 8.05 6.20
C ALA A 52 3.32 7.95 5.69
N PHE A 53 2.99 6.90 4.92
CA PHE A 53 1.62 6.71 4.42
C PHE A 53 0.60 6.48 5.54
N ILE A 54 0.98 5.73 6.58
CA ILE A 54 0.13 5.52 7.75
C ILE A 54 -0.20 6.85 8.41
N ASN A 55 0.81 7.72 8.58
CA ASN A 55 0.60 9.05 9.17
C ASN A 55 -0.37 9.90 8.33
N GLU A 56 -0.25 9.88 7.00
CA GLU A 56 -1.18 10.60 6.11
C GLU A 56 -2.63 10.10 6.29
N ILE A 57 -2.83 8.78 6.41
CA ILE A 57 -4.15 8.22 6.69
C ILE A 57 -4.68 8.70 8.05
N GLU A 58 -3.83 8.74 9.08
CA GLU A 58 -4.24 9.21 10.42
C GLU A 58 -4.60 10.70 10.45
N LEU A 59 -3.85 11.53 9.72
CA LEU A 59 -4.19 12.94 9.53
C LEU A 59 -5.53 13.10 8.80
N ALA A 60 -5.79 12.29 7.78
CA ALA A 60 -7.07 12.26 7.06
C ALA A 60 -8.25 11.80 7.92
N GLU A 61 -8.05 10.77 8.75
CA GLU A 61 -9.08 10.29 9.69
C GLU A 61 -9.42 11.32 10.77
N THR A 62 -8.48 12.19 11.14
CA THR A 62 -8.67 13.25 12.15
C THR A 62 -9.12 14.59 11.57
N GLY A 63 -9.29 14.69 10.25
CA GLY A 63 -9.68 15.92 9.57
C GLY A 63 -8.58 17.00 9.57
N GLN A 64 -7.33 16.61 9.81
CA GLN A 64 -6.16 17.49 9.80
C GLN A 64 -5.42 17.48 8.45
N PHE A 65 -6.00 16.80 7.46
CA PHE A 65 -5.45 16.71 6.11
C PHE A 65 -5.80 17.98 5.33
N GLU A 66 -4.81 18.83 5.08
CA GLU A 66 -5.00 20.15 4.49
C GLU A 66 -5.43 20.10 3.01
N GLU A 67 -5.14 19.00 2.29
CA GLU A 67 -5.50 18.82 0.88
C GLU A 67 -6.28 17.51 0.63
N MET A 68 -7.62 17.54 0.73
CA MET A 68 -8.47 16.35 0.56
C MET A 68 -8.49 15.69 -0.84
N ASP A 69 -7.58 16.04 -1.73
CA ASP A 69 -7.43 15.46 -3.08
C ASP A 69 -5.96 15.11 -3.41
N GLU A 70 -5.08 15.06 -2.39
CA GLU A 70 -3.66 14.88 -2.64
C GLU A 70 -3.38 13.49 -3.22
N PHE A 71 -2.87 13.52 -4.45
CA PHE A 71 -2.47 12.35 -5.20
C PHE A 71 -1.24 11.75 -4.53
N TRP A 72 -1.39 10.52 -4.04
CA TRP A 72 -0.31 9.85 -3.31
C TRP A 72 0.17 8.62 -4.08
N GLN A 73 1.43 8.66 -4.52
CA GLN A 73 2.06 7.59 -5.28
C GLN A 73 3.60 7.70 -5.18
N PRO A 74 4.31 6.60 -4.94
CA PRO A 74 5.75 6.55 -5.12
C PRO A 74 6.19 6.90 -6.53
N ASP A 75 7.31 7.60 -6.63
CA ASP A 75 8.01 7.87 -7.90
C ASP A 75 8.36 6.59 -8.66
N SER A 76 8.49 5.46 -7.95
CA SER A 76 8.80 4.15 -8.53
C SER A 76 7.62 3.51 -9.28
N LEU A 77 6.39 4.01 -9.11
CA LEU A 77 5.20 3.47 -9.75
C LEU A 77 4.79 4.27 -10.99
N THR A 78 4.12 3.60 -11.92
CA THR A 78 3.46 4.29 -13.04
C THR A 78 2.15 4.91 -12.59
N ASP A 79 1.72 5.94 -13.32
CA ASP A 79 0.40 6.60 -13.21
C ASP A 79 -0.81 5.66 -13.16
N SER A 80 -0.64 4.38 -13.50
CA SER A 80 -1.72 3.41 -13.39
C SER A 80 -2.08 3.11 -11.93
N PHE A 81 -1.17 3.28 -10.96
CA PHE A 81 -1.31 2.82 -9.57
C PHE A 81 -1.57 3.94 -8.55
N ARG A 82 -2.23 5.01 -8.98
CA ARG A 82 -2.55 6.17 -8.13
C ARG A 82 -3.31 5.77 -6.86
N CYS A 83 -3.03 6.45 -5.74
CA CYS A 83 -3.84 6.35 -4.54
C CYS A 83 -4.41 7.72 -4.17
N PHE A 84 -5.67 7.75 -3.75
CA PHE A 84 -6.34 8.94 -3.26
C PHE A 84 -6.93 8.65 -1.89
N ILE A 85 -6.52 9.42 -0.87
CA ILE A 85 -7.07 9.32 0.47
C ILE A 85 -8.37 10.13 0.49
N THR A 86 -9.52 9.46 0.55
CA THR A 86 -10.85 10.10 0.52
C THR A 86 -11.70 9.54 1.67
N PRO A 87 -11.53 10.05 2.90
CA PRO A 87 -12.19 9.52 4.08
C PRO A 87 -13.70 9.28 3.89
N PRO A 88 -14.22 8.11 4.29
CA PRO A 88 -13.57 7.05 5.10
C PRO A 88 -12.80 5.99 4.27
N ASN A 89 -12.54 6.24 2.98
CA ASN A 89 -11.99 5.25 2.05
C ASN A 89 -10.66 5.71 1.43
N ILE A 90 -9.95 4.75 0.86
CA ILE A 90 -8.88 5.02 -0.11
C ILE A 90 -9.34 4.51 -1.48
N ILE A 91 -9.03 5.28 -2.51
CA ILE A 91 -9.38 4.98 -3.89
C ILE A 91 -8.10 4.69 -4.66
N LEU A 92 -8.05 3.55 -5.33
CA LEU A 92 -6.88 3.05 -6.04
C LEU A 92 -7.10 3.02 -7.56
N GLY A 93 -6.06 3.43 -8.27
CA GLY A 93 -5.91 3.37 -9.71
C GLY A 93 -6.35 4.62 -10.45
N LYS A 94 -5.78 4.78 -11.66
CA LYS A 94 -5.95 5.96 -12.52
C LYS A 94 -7.40 6.40 -12.76
N ASN A 95 -8.32 5.45 -12.85
CA ASN A 95 -9.75 5.71 -13.09
C ASN A 95 -10.62 5.38 -11.86
N HIS A 96 -10.05 5.42 -10.65
CA HIS A 96 -10.76 5.10 -9.40
C HIS A 96 -11.32 3.66 -9.39
N ASN A 97 -10.49 2.71 -9.83
CA ASN A 97 -10.91 1.33 -10.12
C ASN A 97 -11.33 0.56 -8.86
N TYR A 98 -10.73 0.88 -7.71
CA TYR A 98 -10.98 0.15 -6.47
C TYR A 98 -11.14 1.10 -5.30
N THR A 99 -12.17 0.87 -4.49
CA THR A 99 -12.38 1.59 -3.23
C THR A 99 -12.30 0.60 -2.10
N LEU A 100 -11.60 0.96 -1.04
CA LEU A 100 -11.52 0.15 0.18
C LEU A 100 -11.48 1.06 1.42
N PRO A 101 -11.88 0.57 2.60
CA PRO A 101 -11.85 1.36 3.83
C PRO A 101 -10.42 1.79 4.19
N LEU A 102 -10.23 3.04 4.63
CA LEU A 102 -8.93 3.54 5.08
C LEU A 102 -8.35 2.69 6.20
N LEU A 103 -9.18 2.30 7.17
CA LEU A 103 -8.77 1.44 8.27
C LEU A 103 -8.15 0.12 7.77
N SER A 104 -8.80 -0.54 6.81
CA SER A 104 -8.30 -1.82 6.27
C SER A 104 -7.00 -1.64 5.49
N PHE A 105 -6.85 -0.51 4.80
CA PHE A 105 -5.61 -0.19 4.10
C PHE A 105 -4.46 0.17 5.05
N LYS A 106 -4.75 0.94 6.11
CA LYS A 106 -3.80 1.26 7.17
C LYS A 106 -3.28 0.01 7.86
N GLU A 107 -4.17 -0.91 8.23
CA GLU A 107 -3.78 -2.20 8.82
C GLU A 107 -2.92 -3.03 7.86
N LEU A 108 -3.18 -2.96 6.55
CA LEU A 108 -2.34 -3.63 5.55
C LEU A 108 -0.95 -2.98 5.42
N LEU A 109 -0.84 -1.65 5.46
CA LEU A 109 0.43 -0.93 5.50
C LEU A 109 1.23 -1.27 6.77
N GLN A 110 0.56 -1.42 7.92
CA GLN A 110 1.18 -1.84 9.17
C GLN A 110 1.73 -3.28 9.07
N GLU A 111 0.96 -4.20 8.49
CA GLU A 111 1.44 -5.56 8.20
C GLU A 111 2.67 -5.55 7.28
N TRP A 112 2.68 -4.65 6.28
CA TRP A 112 3.80 -4.50 5.35
C TRP A 112 5.04 -3.92 6.03
N ALA A 113 4.89 -2.83 6.79
CA ALA A 113 5.97 -2.21 7.57
C ALA A 113 6.62 -3.22 8.53
N ALA A 114 5.81 -3.98 9.27
CA ALA A 114 6.29 -5.03 10.18
C ALA A 114 7.01 -6.18 9.45
N PHE A 115 6.70 -6.42 8.17
CA PHE A 115 7.38 -7.41 7.35
C PHE A 115 8.76 -6.93 6.87
N LEU A 116 8.87 -5.65 6.50
CA LEU A 116 10.14 -5.04 6.07
C LEU A 116 11.21 -4.99 7.17
N GLN A 117 10.81 -5.06 8.45
CA GLN A 117 11.70 -5.02 9.61
C GLN A 117 12.28 -6.40 10.02
N GLN A 118 11.95 -7.48 9.30
CA GLN A 118 12.38 -8.88 9.60
C GLN A 118 13.58 -9.33 8.77
#